data_AF-A0A1Q2CFI1-F1
#
_entry.id   AF-A0A1Q2CFI1-F1
#
_cell.length_a   1.000
_cell.length_b   1.000
_cell.length_c   1.000
_cell.angle_alpha   90.00
_cell.angle_beta   90.00
_cell.angle_gamma   90.00
#
_symmetry.space_group_name_H-M   'P 1'
#
loop_
_entity.id
_entity.type
_entity.pdbx_description
1 polymer ?
#
loop_
_entity_poly.entity_id
_entity_poly.type
_entity_poly.pdbx_seq_one_letter_code
_entity_poly.pdbx_strand_id
1 'polypeptide(L)'
;MSHRRGGGPGPAQEGRRVTLNPTNPMRAAAASVLLFEIIIVWLAYIGMIQVSGTNLALAAGACAAVTLGCIAALAGLRRRWGYIVGWGVQIGCIALGLLTAWMFAMGIIFALIWVTCIVLGRRIETHQGEAQ
;
A
#
# COMPACT_ATOMS: atom_id res chain seq x y z
N MET A 1 -2.11 -23.60 67.18
CA MET A 1 -2.37 -24.38 65.94
C MET A 1 -2.50 -23.41 64.77
N SER A 2 -1.37 -22.86 64.35
CA SER A 2 -1.19 -22.08 63.13
C SER A 2 -0.88 -23.05 61.99
N HIS A 3 -1.58 -22.93 60.86
CA HIS A 3 -1.12 -23.21 59.49
C HIS A 3 -2.32 -23.47 58.57
N ARG A 4 -2.80 -22.40 57.91
CA ARG A 4 -3.30 -22.51 56.53
C ARG A 4 -2.65 -21.41 55.71
N ARG A 5 -1.45 -21.72 55.20
CA ARG A 5 -0.94 -21.09 53.98
C ARG A 5 -1.72 -21.70 52.82
N GLY A 6 -2.87 -21.12 52.49
CA GLY A 6 -3.51 -21.31 51.20
C GLY A 6 -2.92 -20.30 50.24
N GLY A 7 -1.94 -20.72 49.45
CA GLY A 7 -1.45 -19.93 48.32
C GLY A 7 -2.59 -19.73 47.33
N GLY A 8 -3.13 -18.52 47.27
CA GLY A 8 -3.95 -18.10 46.15
C GLY A 8 -3.07 -18.04 44.91
N PRO A 9 -3.49 -18.61 43.77
CA PRO A 9 -2.78 -18.40 42.52
C PRO A 9 -2.68 -16.90 42.29
N GLY A 10 -1.45 -16.40 42.16
CA GLY A 10 -1.20 -15.00 41.79
C GLY A 10 -2.00 -14.68 40.52
N PRO A 11 -2.39 -13.41 40.31
CA PRO A 11 -3.07 -13.02 39.10
C PRO A 11 -2.18 -13.42 37.94
N ALA A 12 -2.53 -14.54 37.31
CA ALA A 12 -2.09 -14.88 36.00
C ALA A 12 -2.32 -13.60 35.21
N GLN A 13 -1.22 -12.98 34.78
CA GLN A 13 -1.24 -12.07 33.67
C GLN A 13 -1.74 -12.90 32.49
N GLU A 14 -3.06 -13.07 32.47
CA GLU A 14 -3.92 -13.39 31.35
C GLU A 14 -3.34 -12.56 30.23
N GLY A 15 -2.51 -13.23 29.41
CA GLY A 15 -1.67 -12.58 28.43
C GLY A 15 -2.52 -11.56 27.72
N ARG A 16 -2.14 -10.28 27.87
CA ARG A 16 -2.77 -9.17 27.17
C ARG A 16 -2.76 -9.58 25.72
N ARG A 17 -3.86 -10.18 25.27
CA ARG A 17 -4.11 -10.45 23.88
C ARG A 17 -4.07 -9.06 23.31
N VAL A 18 -2.93 -8.72 22.72
CA VAL A 18 -2.84 -7.61 21.81
C VAL A 18 -3.80 -8.03 20.72
N THR A 19 -5.06 -7.64 20.89
CA THR A 19 -6.10 -7.78 19.89
C THR A 19 -5.65 -6.83 18.81
N LEU A 20 -4.77 -7.33 17.93
CA LEU A 20 -4.42 -6.65 16.69
C LEU A 20 -5.76 -6.47 16.00
N ASN A 21 -6.26 -5.24 16.04
CA ASN A 21 -7.44 -4.85 15.30
C ASN A 21 -7.21 -5.38 13.88
N PRO A 22 -8.01 -6.35 13.40
CA PRO A 22 -7.87 -6.89 12.05
C PRO A 22 -8.37 -5.83 11.08
N THR A 23 -7.66 -4.72 10.99
CA THR A 23 -7.76 -3.83 9.85
C THR A 23 -7.31 -4.65 8.67
N ASN A 24 -8.21 -4.81 7.70
CA ASN A 24 -8.04 -5.59 6.49
C ASN A 24 -6.60 -5.48 5.95
N PRO A 25 -5.72 -6.49 6.18
CA PRO A 25 -4.28 -6.34 5.96
C PRO A 25 -3.94 -6.05 4.50
N MET A 26 -4.78 -6.52 3.56
CA MET A 26 -4.69 -6.16 2.14
C MET A 26 -4.79 -4.64 1.92
N ARG A 27 -5.73 -3.97 2.60
CA ARG A 27 -5.98 -2.53 2.38
C ARG A 27 -4.83 -1.69 2.92
N ALA A 28 -4.23 -2.10 4.03
CA ALA A 28 -3.03 -1.46 4.56
C ALA A 28 -1.86 -1.61 3.59
N ALA A 29 -1.60 -2.82 3.08
CA ALA A 29 -0.53 -3.06 2.12
C ALA A 29 -0.73 -2.26 0.80
N ALA A 30 -1.94 -2.27 0.24
CA ALA A 30 -2.25 -1.49 -0.97
C ALA A 30 -2.12 0.02 -0.75
N ALA A 31 -2.50 0.54 0.43
CA ALA A 31 -2.28 1.94 0.78
C ALA A 31 -0.79 2.28 0.89
N SER A 32 0.03 1.37 1.46
CA SER A 32 1.49 1.54 1.53
C SER A 32 2.12 1.60 0.14
N VAL A 33 1.69 0.73 -0.79
CA VAL A 33 2.16 0.74 -2.19
C VAL A 33 1.90 2.12 -2.82
N LEU A 34 0.67 2.63 -2.74
CA LEU A 34 0.34 3.94 -3.31
C LEU A 34 1.08 5.10 -2.63
N LEU A 35 1.36 5.01 -1.33
CA LEU A 35 2.11 6.04 -0.61
C LEU A 35 3.57 6.07 -1.04
N PHE A 36 4.21 4.91 -1.17
CA PHE A 36 5.57 4.80 -1.68
C PHE A 36 5.65 5.24 -3.15
N GLU A 37 4.63 4.93 -3.95
CA GLU A 37 4.53 5.40 -5.35
C GLU A 37 4.64 6.93 -5.41
N ILE A 38 3.89 7.65 -4.56
CA ILE A 38 3.95 9.11 -4.49
C ILE A 38 5.38 9.57 -4.20
N ILE A 39 6.07 8.96 -3.22
CA ILE A 39 7.45 9.31 -2.88
C ILE A 39 8.36 9.12 -4.09
N ILE A 40 8.24 7.99 -4.78
CA ILE A 40 9.06 7.67 -5.97
C ILE A 40 8.80 8.66 -7.11
N VAL A 41 7.55 9.02 -7.36
CA VAL A 41 7.18 10.00 -8.41
C VAL A 41 7.81 11.36 -8.15
N TRP A 42 7.86 11.82 -6.90
CA TRP A 42 8.54 13.08 -6.54
C TRP A 42 10.06 12.98 -6.65
N LEU A 43 10.66 11.84 -6.29
CA LEU A 43 12.08 11.58 -6.53
C LEU A 43 12.40 11.55 -8.04
N ALA A 44 11.53 10.94 -8.84
CA ALA A 44 11.64 10.87 -10.29
C ALA A 44 11.54 12.25 -10.94
N TYR A 45 10.68 13.14 -10.42
CA TYR A 45 10.59 14.52 -10.89
C TYR A 45 11.94 15.24 -10.81
N ILE A 46 12.66 15.10 -9.69
CA ILE A 46 14.02 15.67 -9.55
C ILE A 46 14.96 15.05 -10.59
N GLY A 47 14.91 13.73 -10.79
CA GLY A 47 15.69 13.02 -11.80
C GLY A 47 15.40 13.48 -13.24
N MET A 48 14.13 13.73 -13.59
CA MET A 48 13.72 14.20 -14.91
C MET A 48 14.31 15.57 -15.26
N ILE A 49 14.40 16.46 -14.27
CA ILE A 49 14.95 17.81 -14.47
C ILE A 49 16.49 17.77 -14.50
N GLN A 50 17.11 17.01 -13.59
CA GLN A 50 18.56 17.02 -13.42
C GLN A 50 19.31 16.10 -14.41
N VAL A 51 18.70 14.99 -14.82
CA VAL A 51 19.35 13.94 -15.64
C VAL A 51 18.88 13.98 -17.09
N SER A 52 17.56 14.03 -17.30
CA SER A 52 16.97 13.91 -18.64
C SER A 52 16.76 15.26 -19.35
N GLY A 53 16.93 16.40 -18.66
CA GLY A 53 16.68 17.72 -19.22
C GLY A 53 15.25 17.90 -19.73
N THR A 54 14.30 17.14 -19.18
CA THR A 54 12.92 17.08 -19.64
C THR A 54 12.23 18.42 -19.39
N ASN A 55 11.31 18.82 -20.28
CA ASN A 55 10.57 20.07 -20.11
C ASN A 55 9.85 20.09 -18.74
N LEU A 56 10.09 21.15 -17.96
CA LEU A 56 9.58 21.31 -16.61
C LEU A 56 8.06 21.15 -16.52
N ALA A 57 7.32 21.72 -17.47
CA ALA A 57 5.87 21.65 -17.50
C ALA A 57 5.37 20.22 -17.78
N LEU A 58 6.05 19.49 -18.66
CA LEU A 58 5.71 18.10 -18.98
C LEU A 58 5.98 17.18 -17.78
N ALA A 59 7.17 17.30 -17.17
CA ALA A 59 7.53 16.52 -15.99
C ALA A 59 6.58 16.81 -14.81
N ALA A 60 6.28 18.09 -14.56
CA ALA A 60 5.36 18.50 -13.50
C ALA A 60 3.94 17.98 -13.76
N GLY A 61 3.45 18.10 -14.99
CA GLY A 61 2.12 17.60 -15.37
C GLY A 61 2.00 16.09 -15.22
N ALA A 62 3.01 15.33 -15.67
CA ALA A 62 3.01 13.87 -15.59
C ALA A 62 3.10 13.38 -14.13
N CYS A 63 4.02 13.93 -13.33
CA CYS A 63 4.14 13.59 -11.90
C CYS A 63 2.89 13.99 -11.11
N ALA A 64 2.30 15.15 -11.40
CA ALA A 64 1.05 15.59 -10.76
C ALA A 64 -0.11 14.66 -11.12
N ALA A 65 -0.25 14.24 -12.37
CA ALA A 65 -1.31 13.32 -12.81
C ALA A 65 -1.24 11.98 -12.07
N VAL A 66 -0.05 11.38 -11.98
CA VAL A 66 0.14 10.12 -11.23
C VAL A 66 -0.13 10.31 -9.74
N THR A 67 0.38 11.39 -9.14
CA THR A 67 0.15 11.70 -7.72
C THR A 67 -1.33 11.87 -7.39
N LEU A 68 -2.07 12.61 -8.22
CA LEU A 68 -3.52 12.77 -8.08
C LEU A 68 -4.24 11.44 -8.23
N GLY A 69 -3.80 10.59 -9.15
CA GLY A 69 -4.28 9.21 -9.28
C GLY A 69 -4.06 8.39 -8.01
N CYS A 70 -2.87 8.47 -7.40
CA CYS A 70 -2.58 7.80 -6.13
C CYS A 70 -3.52 8.28 -5.02
N ILE A 71 -3.71 9.59 -4.87
CA ILE A 71 -4.62 10.16 -3.87
C ILE A 71 -6.06 9.69 -4.11
N ALA A 72 -6.51 9.69 -5.37
CA ALA A 72 -7.83 9.19 -5.74
C ALA A 72 -7.98 7.69 -5.43
N ALA A 73 -6.93 6.88 -5.67
CA ALA A 73 -6.92 5.46 -5.32
C ALA A 73 -6.93 5.25 -3.80
N LEU A 74 -6.18 6.04 -3.01
CA LEU A 74 -6.21 6.01 -1.54
C LEU A 74 -7.61 6.33 -1.00
N ALA A 75 -8.23 7.41 -1.48
CA ALA A 75 -9.61 7.77 -1.11
C ALA A 75 -10.60 6.68 -1.55
N GLY A 76 -10.36 6.12 -2.74
CA GLY A 76 -11.14 5.07 -3.35
C GLY A 76 -10.98 3.71 -2.68
N LEU A 77 -9.93 3.44 -1.90
CA LEU A 77 -9.62 2.13 -1.29
C LEU A 77 -10.67 1.67 -0.24
N ARG A 78 -11.55 2.59 0.18
CA ARG A 78 -12.75 2.29 0.99
C ARG A 78 -13.92 1.77 0.16
N ARG A 79 -13.88 1.94 -1.16
CA ARG A 79 -14.94 1.58 -2.12
C ARG A 79 -14.36 0.61 -3.16
N ARG A 80 -15.19 -0.24 -3.77
CA ARG A 80 -14.75 -1.20 -4.81
C ARG A 80 -14.06 -0.53 -6.02
N TRP A 81 -14.33 0.75 -6.25
CA TRP A 81 -13.74 1.55 -7.33
C TRP A 81 -12.25 1.91 -7.14
N GLY A 82 -11.73 1.91 -5.91
CA GLY A 82 -10.31 2.23 -5.66
C GLY A 82 -9.34 1.31 -6.38
N TYR A 83 -9.72 0.04 -6.58
CA TYR A 83 -8.90 -0.93 -7.29
C TYR A 83 -8.78 -0.65 -8.80
N ILE A 84 -9.85 -0.12 -9.43
CA ILE A 84 -9.81 0.29 -10.84
C ILE A 84 -8.90 1.51 -11.01
N VAL A 85 -9.02 2.48 -10.11
CA VAL A 85 -8.18 3.69 -10.14
C VAL A 85 -6.71 3.31 -9.91
N GLY A 86 -6.42 2.39 -9.00
CA GLY A 86 -5.06 1.90 -8.76
C GLY A 86 -4.43 1.22 -9.99
N TRP A 87 -5.19 0.47 -10.78
CA TRP A 87 -4.71 -0.03 -12.07
C TRP A 87 -4.36 1.10 -13.06
N GLY A 88 -5.18 2.15 -13.09
CA GLY A 88 -4.87 3.36 -13.87
C GLY A 88 -3.58 4.04 -13.43
N VAL A 89 -3.34 4.12 -12.11
CA VAL A 89 -2.09 4.65 -11.54
C VAL A 89 -0.89 3.82 -11.98
N GLN A 90 -0.97 2.49 -11.91
CA GLN A 90 0.12 1.60 -12.33
C GLN A 90 0.49 1.80 -13.81
N ILE A 91 -0.51 1.90 -14.68
CA ILE A 91 -0.29 2.20 -16.10
C ILE A 91 0.35 3.57 -16.27
N GLY A 92 -0.13 4.59 -15.55
CA GLY A 92 0.45 5.93 -15.56
C GLY A 92 1.91 5.95 -15.10
N CYS A 93 2.25 5.17 -14.08
CA CYS A 93 3.60 5.04 -13.56
C CYS A 93 4.54 4.35 -14.56
N ILE A 94 4.08 3.27 -15.21
CA ILE A 94 4.83 2.60 -16.27
C ILE A 94 5.02 3.54 -17.47
N ALA A 95 4.00 4.31 -17.84
CA ALA A 95 4.09 5.32 -18.91
C ALA A 95 5.08 6.44 -18.56
N LEU A 96 5.24 6.77 -17.28
CA LEU A 96 6.29 7.67 -16.79
C LEU A 96 7.70 7.16 -17.12
N GLY A 97 7.86 5.85 -17.28
CA GLY A 97 9.07 5.20 -17.83
C GLY A 97 9.52 5.74 -19.18
N LEU A 98 8.59 6.22 -20.01
CA LEU A 98 8.90 6.83 -21.31
C LEU A 98 9.68 8.14 -21.16
N LEU A 99 9.51 8.86 -20.05
CA LEU A 99 10.24 10.09 -19.75
C LEU A 99 11.58 9.78 -19.07
N THR A 100 11.67 8.69 -18.31
CA THR A 100 12.89 8.29 -17.62
C THR A 100 12.95 6.78 -17.54
N ALA A 101 13.89 6.15 -18.26
CA ALA A 101 13.95 4.70 -18.43
C ALA A 101 13.95 3.90 -17.10
N TRP A 102 14.57 4.45 -16.05
CA TRP A 102 14.56 3.89 -14.70
C TRP A 102 13.15 3.73 -14.09
N MET A 103 12.19 4.61 -14.45
CA MET A 103 10.81 4.52 -13.97
C MET A 103 10.07 3.29 -14.50
N PHE A 104 10.51 2.69 -15.60
CA PHE A 104 9.97 1.37 -16.00
C PHE A 104 10.23 0.32 -14.93
N ALA A 105 11.45 0.25 -14.40
CA ALA A 105 11.80 -0.73 -13.37
C ALA A 105 10.97 -0.51 -12.10
N MET A 106 10.86 0.74 -11.65
CA MET A 106 10.07 1.09 -10.45
C MET A 106 8.57 0.81 -10.65
N GLY A 107 7.98 1.27 -11.76
CA GLY A 107 6.57 1.05 -12.06
C GLY A 107 6.20 -0.43 -12.19
N ILE A 108 7.08 -1.25 -12.80
CA ILE A 108 6.85 -2.70 -12.89
C ILE A 108 6.86 -3.35 -11.50
N ILE A 109 7.82 -3.01 -10.64
CA ILE A 109 7.89 -3.59 -9.29
C ILE A 109 6.64 -3.23 -8.47
N PHE A 110 6.22 -1.97 -8.52
CA PHE A 110 5.01 -1.52 -7.83
C PHE A 110 3.75 -2.18 -8.37
N ALA A 111 3.64 -2.38 -9.69
CA ALA A 111 2.55 -3.12 -10.31
C ALA A 111 2.51 -4.58 -9.83
N LEU A 112 3.67 -5.24 -9.73
CA LEU A 112 3.76 -6.62 -9.23
C LEU A 112 3.32 -6.71 -7.77
N ILE A 113 3.77 -5.78 -6.92
CA ILE A 113 3.36 -5.75 -5.51
C ILE A 113 1.85 -5.48 -5.41
N TRP A 114 1.32 -4.55 -6.20
CA TRP A 114 -0.10 -4.23 -6.26
C TRP A 114 -0.96 -5.45 -6.64
N VAL A 115 -0.59 -6.16 -7.71
CA VAL A 115 -1.27 -7.40 -8.12
C VAL A 115 -1.21 -8.44 -7.02
N THR A 116 -0.06 -8.60 -6.37
CA THR A 116 0.11 -9.54 -5.25
C THR A 116 -0.80 -9.19 -4.08
N CYS A 117 -0.93 -7.91 -3.71
CA CYS A 117 -1.85 -7.46 -2.68
C CYS A 117 -3.30 -7.83 -3.02
N ILE A 118 -3.74 -7.60 -4.27
CA ILE A 118 -5.09 -7.95 -4.72
C ILE A 118 -5.33 -9.46 -4.68
N VAL A 119 -4.40 -10.26 -5.22
CA VAL A 119 -4.51 -11.72 -5.25
C VAL A 119 -4.57 -12.29 -3.82
N LEU A 120 -3.73 -11.77 -2.92
CA LEU A 120 -3.68 -12.24 -1.55
C LEU A 120 -4.95 -11.89 -0.78
N GLY A 121 -5.50 -10.69 -0.93
CA GLY A 121 -6.75 -10.37 -0.23
C GLY A 121 -7.97 -11.11 -0.79
N ARG A 122 -8.01 -11.43 -2.09
CA ARG A 122 -9.03 -12.34 -2.63
C ARG A 122 -8.96 -13.74 -2.00
N ARG A 123 -7.76 -14.25 -1.68
CA ARG A 123 -7.59 -15.53 -0.97
C ARG A 123 -7.99 -15.45 0.51
N ILE A 124 -7.80 -14.29 1.15
CA ILE A 124 -8.21 -14.10 2.55
C ILE A 124 -9.74 -14.03 2.64
N GLU A 125 -10.41 -13.36 1.69
CA GLU A 125 -11.87 -13.30 1.60
C GLU A 125 -12.50 -14.69 1.45
N THR A 126 -11.87 -15.62 0.71
CA THR A 126 -12.39 -16.98 0.53
C THR A 126 -12.37 -17.82 1.81
N HIS A 127 -11.39 -17.65 2.70
CA HIS A 127 -11.32 -18.42 3.95
C HIS A 127 -12.28 -17.91 5.04
N GLN A 128 -12.72 -16.65 4.97
CA GLN A 128 -13.68 -16.11 5.93
C GLN A 128 -15.11 -16.59 5.66
N GLY A 129 -15.40 -17.05 4.43
CA GLY A 129 -16.71 -17.58 4.05
C GLY A 129 -16.98 -19.02 4.51
N GLU A 130 -15.96 -19.76 4.94
CA GLU A 130 -16.11 -21.15 5.43
C GLU A 130 -16.26 -21.24 6.96
N ALA A 131 -16.08 -20.12 7.67
CA ALA A 131 -16.21 -20.03 9.12
C ALA A 131 -17.56 -19.44 9.58
N GLN A 132 -18.54 -19.31 8.68
CA GLN A 132 -19.93 -18.93 8.98
C GLN A 132 -20.88 -20.10 8.76
#